data_AF-A0A109LB01-F1
#
_entry.id   AF-A0A109LB01-F1
#
_cell.length_a   1.000
_cell.length_b   1.000
_cell.length_c   1.000
_cell.angle_alpha   90.00
_cell.angle_beta   90.00
_cell.angle_gamma   90.00
#
_symmetry.space_group_name_H-M   'P 1'
#
loop_
_entity.id
_entity.type
_entity.pdbx_description
1 polymer ?
#
loop_
_entity_poly.entity_id
_entity_poly.type
_entity_poly.pdbx_seq_one_letter_code
_entity_poly.pdbx_strand_id
1 'polypeptide(L)'
;MAGDWIKFELTTLDKPEVCQIADLADIDPDAVVGKLMRVWGWFDQQTENGNAPSVSKKLLDRLVGVIGFCEHMKSVAWMIEIDGVISLPHFDRHNGKTAKNRLLTAKRVANHKASNGKSNAANVSGALPKEEKRREDQNPLSAREAVDPRMPSEMTLDWNPDDKLLKTYSVHSGVALDLFTEDARRAFTAHYEPRGQVNTQAEWVQMLVKWVLNDRNRAAASNVRQFTPRPSTEPDFDSNAWAEGLVVSP
;
A
#
# COMPACT_ATOMS: atom_id res chain seq x y z
N MET A 1 -16.23 8.75 -17.40
CA MET A 1 -14.86 8.53 -16.88
C MET A 1 -14.72 9.36 -15.62
N ALA A 2 -14.18 8.79 -14.53
CA ALA A 2 -13.91 9.57 -13.33
C ALA A 2 -12.81 10.60 -13.64
N GLY A 3 -13.01 11.86 -13.23
CA GLY A 3 -12.01 12.93 -13.39
C GLY A 3 -10.80 12.74 -12.47
N ASP A 4 -9.85 13.66 -12.54
CA ASP A 4 -8.69 13.68 -11.64
C ASP A 4 -9.16 13.89 -10.19
N TRP A 5 -8.51 13.19 -9.26
CA TRP A 5 -8.82 13.23 -7.84
C TRP A 5 -7.59 13.59 -7.02
N ILE A 6 -7.78 14.45 -6.02
CA ILE A 6 -6.76 14.86 -5.05
C ILE A 6 -7.09 14.24 -3.69
N LYS A 7 -6.07 13.79 -2.95
CA LYS A 7 -6.25 13.29 -1.58
C LYS A 7 -6.36 14.48 -0.64
N PHE A 8 -7.49 14.61 0.05
CA PHE A 8 -7.72 15.68 1.02
C PHE A 8 -7.77 15.13 2.44
N GLU A 9 -7.09 15.80 3.37
CA GLU A 9 -7.10 15.45 4.79
C GLU A 9 -8.20 16.26 5.49
N LEU A 10 -9.20 15.58 6.07
CA LEU A 10 -10.37 16.20 6.70
C LEU A 10 -10.01 17.20 7.81
N THR A 11 -8.96 16.91 8.59
CA THR A 11 -8.47 17.79 9.66
C THR A 11 -7.91 19.12 9.15
N THR A 12 -7.68 19.25 7.84
CA THR A 12 -7.20 20.49 7.23
C THR A 12 -8.23 21.61 7.34
N LEU A 13 -9.52 21.30 7.43
CA LEU A 13 -10.58 22.29 7.65
C LEU A 13 -10.37 23.08 8.95
N ASP A 14 -9.87 22.40 9.99
CA ASP A 14 -9.70 22.94 11.33
C ASP A 14 -8.27 23.39 11.64
N LYS A 15 -7.39 23.40 10.63
CA LYS A 15 -5.99 23.79 10.80
C LYS A 15 -5.89 25.30 11.09
N PRO A 16 -5.08 25.74 12.07
CA PRO A 16 -4.93 27.16 12.37
C PRO A 16 -4.40 27.96 11.18
N GLU A 17 -3.70 27.33 10.25
CA GLU A 17 -3.27 27.92 8.98
C GLU A 17 -4.46 28.33 8.10
N VAL A 18 -5.55 27.56 8.06
CA VAL A 18 -6.76 27.95 7.31
C VAL A 18 -7.41 29.17 7.94
N CYS A 19 -7.53 29.19 9.27
CA CYS A 19 -8.05 30.34 10.00
C CYS A 19 -7.20 31.60 9.75
N GLN A 20 -5.88 31.47 9.77
CA GLN A 20 -4.97 32.59 9.49
C GLN A 20 -5.12 33.12 8.06
N ILE A 21 -5.26 32.24 7.06
CA ILE A 21 -5.51 32.67 5.68
C ILE A 21 -6.89 33.33 5.58
N ALA A 22 -7.91 32.81 6.28
CA ALA A 22 -9.25 33.37 6.31
C ALA A 22 -9.24 34.81 6.85
N ASP A 23 -8.57 35.03 7.97
CA ASP A 23 -8.42 36.34 8.60
C ASP A 23 -7.67 37.33 7.71
N LEU A 24 -6.59 36.88 7.06
CA LEU A 24 -5.78 37.74 6.18
C LEU A 24 -6.48 38.08 4.85
N ALA A 25 -7.24 37.13 4.31
CA ALA A 25 -7.95 37.29 3.05
C ALA A 25 -9.36 37.86 3.21
N ASP A 26 -9.84 38.05 4.45
CA ASP A 26 -11.20 38.51 4.80
C ASP A 26 -12.30 37.68 4.10
N ILE A 27 -12.17 36.35 4.19
CA ILE A 27 -13.11 35.39 3.62
C ILE A 27 -13.41 34.27 4.60
N ASP A 28 -14.54 33.59 4.37
CA ASP A 28 -14.94 32.44 5.16
C ASP A 28 -13.91 31.28 5.11
N PRO A 29 -13.62 30.60 6.23
CA PRO A 29 -12.69 29.46 6.28
C PRO A 29 -13.03 28.32 5.30
N ASP A 30 -14.32 28.01 5.10
CA ASP A 30 -14.73 26.98 4.13
C ASP A 30 -14.44 27.44 2.69
N ALA A 31 -14.58 28.75 2.43
CA ALA A 31 -14.20 29.33 1.15
C ALA A 31 -12.69 29.26 0.92
N VAL A 32 -11.86 29.42 1.95
CA VAL A 32 -10.40 29.24 1.86
C VAL A 32 -10.06 27.83 1.39
N VAL A 33 -10.72 26.81 1.94
CA VAL A 33 -10.46 25.41 1.59
C VAL A 33 -10.70 25.14 0.10
N GLY A 34 -11.83 25.60 -0.44
CA GLY A 34 -12.12 25.46 -1.87
C GLY A 34 -11.08 26.17 -2.76
N LYS A 35 -10.58 27.32 -2.30
CA LYS A 35 -9.53 28.08 -2.96
C LYS A 35 -8.18 27.35 -2.94
N LEU A 36 -7.80 26.76 -1.81
CA LEU A 36 -6.60 25.92 -1.68
C LEU A 36 -6.67 24.71 -2.60
N MET A 37 -7.81 24.00 -2.63
CA MET A 37 -8.00 22.86 -3.54
C MET A 37 -7.81 23.26 -5.01
N ARG A 38 -8.21 24.47 -5.39
CA ARG A 38 -7.98 24.99 -6.74
C ARG A 38 -6.50 25.26 -7.02
N VAL A 39 -5.76 25.83 -6.08
CA VAL A 39 -4.30 26.00 -6.21
C VAL A 39 -3.60 24.66 -6.28
N TRP A 40 -3.87 23.74 -5.36
CA TRP A 40 -3.25 22.43 -5.33
C TRP A 40 -3.56 21.60 -6.57
N GLY A 41 -4.81 21.60 -7.04
CA GLY A 41 -5.17 20.94 -8.29
C GLY A 41 -4.47 21.55 -9.51
N TRP A 42 -4.24 22.87 -9.52
CA TRP A 42 -3.46 23.51 -10.57
C TRP A 42 -1.99 23.05 -10.52
N PHE A 43 -1.36 23.03 -9.35
CA PHE A 43 0.02 22.55 -9.20
C PHE A 43 0.13 21.08 -9.60
N ASP A 44 -0.84 20.25 -9.22
CA ASP A 44 -0.89 18.83 -9.53
C ASP A 44 -0.99 18.54 -11.04
N GLN A 45 -1.72 19.38 -11.78
CA GLN A 45 -1.86 19.26 -13.22
C GLN A 45 -0.66 19.82 -13.99
N GLN A 46 -0.06 20.90 -13.49
CA GLN A 46 0.94 21.67 -14.24
C GLN A 46 2.39 21.31 -13.84
N THR A 47 2.59 20.69 -12.68
CA THR A 47 3.93 20.39 -12.14
C THR A 47 4.07 18.92 -11.77
N GLU A 48 5.29 18.38 -11.89
CA GLU A 48 5.57 16.99 -11.48
C GLU A 48 6.14 16.91 -10.07
N ASN A 49 6.86 17.94 -9.62
CA ASN A 49 7.54 17.99 -8.33
C ASN A 49 7.04 19.16 -7.45
N GLY A 50 5.87 19.74 -7.76
CA GLY A 50 5.33 20.88 -7.03
C GLY A 50 6.07 22.20 -7.30
N ASN A 51 6.95 22.22 -8.31
CA ASN A 51 7.78 23.35 -8.68
C ASN A 51 7.24 24.05 -9.94
N ALA A 52 6.96 25.35 -9.85
CA ALA A 52 6.41 26.17 -10.92
C ALA A 52 7.36 27.33 -11.29
N PRO A 53 8.41 27.09 -12.11
CA PRO A 53 9.45 28.08 -12.40
C PRO A 53 9.01 29.27 -13.28
N SER A 54 7.86 29.18 -13.96
CA SER A 54 7.38 30.23 -14.89
C SER A 54 6.04 30.84 -14.50
N VAL A 55 5.52 30.53 -13.31
CA VAL A 55 4.17 30.92 -12.92
C VAL A 55 4.19 32.11 -11.98
N SER A 56 3.56 33.20 -12.43
CA SER A 56 3.39 34.39 -11.61
C SER A 56 2.33 34.16 -10.53
N LYS A 57 2.55 34.64 -9.30
CA LYS A 57 1.54 34.66 -8.22
C LYS A 57 0.22 35.29 -8.67
N LYS A 58 0.31 36.35 -9.49
CA LYS A 58 -0.84 37.03 -10.09
C LYS A 58 -1.73 36.10 -10.92
N LEU A 59 -1.16 35.08 -11.56
CA LEU A 59 -1.95 34.07 -12.30
C LEU A 59 -2.76 33.20 -11.33
N LEU A 60 -2.13 32.74 -10.25
CA LEU A 60 -2.77 31.90 -9.23
C LEU A 60 -3.84 32.69 -8.45
N ASP A 61 -3.55 33.93 -8.08
CA ASP A 61 -4.51 34.82 -7.42
C ASP A 61 -5.77 35.04 -8.28
N ARG A 62 -5.60 35.22 -9.60
CA ARG A 62 -6.72 35.32 -10.56
C ARG A 62 -7.49 34.00 -10.69
N LEU A 63 -6.80 32.87 -10.70
CA LEU A 63 -7.42 31.54 -10.76
C LEU A 63 -8.35 31.30 -9.56
N VAL A 64 -7.91 31.73 -8.38
CA VAL A 64 -8.61 31.58 -7.10
C VAL A 64 -9.67 32.66 -6.88
N GLY A 65 -9.51 33.81 -7.54
CA GLY A 65 -10.40 34.97 -7.42
C GLY A 65 -10.15 35.78 -6.14
N VAL A 66 -8.96 35.67 -5.54
CA VAL A 66 -8.56 36.43 -4.35
C VAL A 66 -7.17 37.00 -4.59
N ILE A 67 -7.06 38.33 -4.52
CA ILE A 67 -5.80 39.04 -4.74
C ILE A 67 -4.91 38.83 -3.52
N GLY A 68 -3.64 38.49 -3.73
CA GLY A 68 -2.68 38.26 -2.64
C GLY A 68 -2.84 36.90 -1.95
N PHE A 69 -3.70 36.01 -2.46
CA PHE A 69 -3.90 34.68 -1.87
C PHE A 69 -2.59 33.88 -1.75
N CYS A 70 -1.71 33.98 -2.74
CA CYS A 70 -0.40 33.34 -2.68
C CYS A 70 0.50 33.89 -1.57
N GLU A 71 0.39 35.18 -1.22
CA GLU A 71 1.15 35.75 -0.11
C GLU A 71 0.61 35.27 1.24
N HIS A 72 -0.70 35.09 1.38
CA HIS A 72 -1.30 34.47 2.56
C HIS A 72 -0.92 32.99 2.69
N MET A 73 -0.81 32.25 1.59
CA MET A 73 -0.27 30.88 1.63
C MET A 73 1.20 30.84 2.06
N LYS A 74 1.98 31.87 1.71
CA LYS A 74 3.38 31.99 2.14
C LYS A 74 3.51 32.30 3.62
N SER A 75 2.64 33.13 4.20
CA SER A 75 2.69 33.47 5.63
C SER A 75 2.50 32.24 6.53
N VAL A 76 1.71 31.26 6.09
CA VAL A 76 1.49 29.98 6.80
C VAL A 76 2.42 28.85 6.35
N ALA A 77 3.45 29.16 5.55
CA ALA A 77 4.41 28.19 5.01
C ALA A 77 3.76 27.04 4.21
N TRP A 78 2.62 27.29 3.55
CA TRP A 78 1.99 26.36 2.59
C TRP A 78 2.42 26.63 1.15
N MET A 79 3.16 27.71 0.92
CA MET A 79 3.82 28.04 -0.32
C MET A 79 5.18 28.66 0.01
N ILE A 80 6.20 28.30 -0.75
CA ILE A 80 7.55 28.88 -0.63
C ILE A 80 7.94 29.44 -1.98
N GLU A 81 8.60 30.57 -1.97
CA GLU A 81 9.19 31.19 -3.15
C GLU A 81 10.70 31.32 -2.93
N ILE A 82 11.48 30.66 -3.79
CA ILE A 82 12.95 30.73 -3.78
C ILE A 82 13.38 31.17 -5.17
N ASP A 83 14.18 32.24 -5.28
CA ASP A 83 14.70 32.75 -6.55
C ASP A 83 13.63 33.00 -7.63
N GLY A 84 12.44 33.45 -7.21
CA GLY A 84 11.29 33.71 -8.11
C GLY A 84 10.52 32.44 -8.52
N VAL A 85 10.87 31.30 -7.96
CA VAL A 85 10.26 30.00 -8.24
C VAL A 85 9.31 29.62 -7.12
N ILE A 86 8.03 29.38 -7.45
CA ILE A 86 7.00 29.02 -6.48
C ILE A 86 6.95 27.51 -6.31
N SER A 87 6.94 27.06 -5.06
CA SER A 87 6.87 25.65 -4.68
C SER A 87 5.90 25.41 -3.51
N LEU A 88 5.33 24.22 -3.45
CA LEU A 88 4.51 23.78 -2.31
C LEU A 88 5.36 22.89 -1.38
N PRO A 89 5.69 23.32 -0.16
CA PRO A 89 6.37 22.47 0.80
C PRO A 89 5.48 21.27 1.16
N HIS A 90 6.08 20.07 1.17
CA HIS A 90 5.36 18.80 1.39
C HIS A 90 4.34 18.45 0.28
N PHE A 91 4.59 18.88 -0.96
CA PHE A 91 3.79 18.51 -2.13
C PHE A 91 3.48 17.00 -2.18
N ASP A 92 4.46 16.13 -1.91
CA ASP A 92 4.29 14.68 -1.94
C ASP A 92 3.32 14.13 -0.89
N ARG A 93 3.15 14.82 0.26
CA ARG A 93 2.26 14.38 1.35
C ARG A 93 0.79 14.42 0.93
N HIS A 94 0.41 15.44 0.19
CA HIS A 94 -0.96 15.67 -0.24
C HIS A 94 -1.19 15.30 -1.71
N ASN A 95 -0.11 15.25 -2.49
CA ASN A 95 -0.16 15.17 -3.94
C ASN A 95 0.77 14.08 -4.55
N GLY A 96 1.00 12.99 -3.82
CA GLY A 96 1.78 11.84 -4.30
C GLY A 96 1.24 11.22 -5.60
N LYS A 97 2.11 10.65 -6.45
CA LYS A 97 1.85 10.27 -7.87
C LYS A 97 0.94 11.32 -8.54
N THR A 98 1.52 12.43 -8.99
CA THR A 98 0.80 13.58 -9.54
C THR A 98 -0.32 13.23 -10.53
N ALA A 99 -1.44 13.96 -10.51
CA ALA A 99 -2.50 13.85 -11.50
C ALA A 99 -1.97 14.02 -12.91
N LYS A 100 -0.91 14.82 -13.13
CA LYS A 100 -0.26 14.87 -14.45
C LYS A 100 0.21 13.48 -14.92
N ASN A 101 0.87 12.69 -14.06
CA ASN A 101 1.30 11.33 -14.40
C ASN A 101 0.11 10.37 -14.58
N ARG A 102 -0.94 10.52 -13.76
CA ARG A 102 -2.19 9.73 -13.89
C ARG A 102 -2.91 10.06 -15.19
N LEU A 103 -3.04 11.34 -15.52
CA LEU A 103 -3.66 11.86 -16.74
C LEU A 103 -2.89 11.42 -17.99
N LEU A 104 -1.55 11.48 -17.98
CA LEU A 104 -0.73 11.00 -19.09
C LEU A 104 -0.86 9.48 -19.29
N THR A 105 -0.92 8.73 -18.19
CA THR A 105 -1.15 7.29 -18.23
C THR A 105 -2.56 6.98 -18.76
N ALA A 106 -3.59 7.68 -18.27
CA ALA A 106 -4.96 7.54 -18.75
C ALA A 106 -5.08 7.89 -20.24
N LYS A 107 -4.44 8.97 -20.70
CA LYS A 107 -4.35 9.32 -22.13
C LYS A 107 -3.65 8.22 -22.93
N ARG A 108 -2.52 7.68 -22.45
CA ARG A 108 -1.82 6.56 -23.11
C ARG A 108 -2.71 5.32 -23.21
N VAL A 109 -3.40 4.95 -22.13
CA VAL A 109 -4.33 3.81 -22.10
C VAL A 109 -5.52 4.05 -23.03
N ALA A 110 -6.09 5.25 -23.05
CA ALA A 110 -7.19 5.61 -23.93
C ALA A 110 -6.76 5.53 -25.41
N ASN A 111 -5.60 6.07 -25.76
CA ASN A 111 -5.03 5.98 -27.11
C ASN A 111 -4.77 4.53 -27.52
N HIS A 112 -4.24 3.71 -26.61
CA HIS A 112 -4.02 2.28 -26.85
C HIS A 112 -5.33 1.52 -27.08
N LYS A 113 -6.38 1.82 -26.30
CA LYS A 113 -7.72 1.23 -26.50
C LYS A 113 -8.36 1.69 -27.81
N ALA A 114 -8.20 2.96 -28.19
CA ALA A 114 -8.72 3.48 -29.45
C ALA A 114 -8.03 2.88 -30.68
N SER A 115 -6.72 2.57 -30.58
CA SER A 115 -5.97 1.91 -31.66
C SER A 115 -6.42 0.47 -31.93
N ASN A 116 -6.99 -0.22 -30.95
CA ASN A 116 -7.48 -1.60 -31.09
C ASN A 116 -8.93 -1.69 -31.61
N GLY A 117 -9.57 -0.57 -31.96
CA GLY A 117 -10.98 -0.51 -32.38
C GLY A 117 -11.29 -1.01 -33.80
N LYS A 118 -10.32 -1.57 -34.54
CA LYS A 118 -10.54 -2.15 -35.88
C LYS A 118 -9.92 -3.54 -35.96
N SER A 119 -10.53 -4.52 -35.30
CA SER A 119 -10.31 -5.93 -35.60
C SER A 119 -11.63 -6.68 -35.38
N ASN A 120 -12.40 -6.81 -36.46
CA ASN A 120 -13.52 -7.74 -36.53
C ASN A 120 -12.93 -9.11 -36.87
N ALA A 121 -12.61 -9.93 -35.88
CA ALA A 121 -12.36 -11.35 -36.09
C ALA A 121 -13.34 -12.14 -35.22
N ALA A 122 -14.34 -12.73 -35.88
CA ALA A 122 -15.22 -13.71 -35.29
C ALA A 122 -14.46 -15.04 -35.15
N ASN A 123 -14.66 -15.71 -34.01
CA ASN A 123 -14.17 -17.03 -33.61
C ASN A 123 -12.78 -17.14 -32.93
N VAL A 124 -12.88 -17.10 -31.58
CA VAL A 124 -12.22 -17.92 -30.55
C VAL A 124 -10.69 -17.96 -30.46
N SER A 125 -10.15 -17.47 -29.34
CA SER A 125 -9.30 -18.25 -28.42
C SER A 125 -9.28 -17.56 -27.05
N GLY A 126 -10.06 -18.09 -26.11
CA GLY A 126 -9.89 -17.79 -24.70
C GLY A 126 -8.68 -18.57 -24.17
N ALA A 127 -7.65 -17.83 -23.76
CA ALA A 127 -6.61 -18.17 -22.78
C ALA A 127 -5.47 -17.19 -23.01
N LEU A 128 -5.19 -16.30 -22.05
CA LEU A 128 -3.86 -15.71 -21.95
C LEU A 128 -2.92 -16.77 -21.38
N PRO A 129 -1.83 -17.15 -22.06
CA PRO A 129 -0.71 -17.79 -21.41
C PRO A 129 0.26 -16.74 -20.86
N LYS A 130 0.73 -17.07 -19.67
CA LYS A 130 1.73 -16.43 -18.84
C LYS A 130 3.12 -16.39 -19.51
N GLU A 131 3.90 -15.39 -19.09
CA GLU A 131 5.37 -15.38 -18.91
C GLU A 131 6.36 -15.20 -20.09
N GLU A 132 7.43 -14.46 -19.77
CA GLU A 132 8.81 -14.49 -20.33
C GLU A 132 9.14 -13.90 -21.72
N LYS A 133 9.76 -12.70 -21.73
CA LYS A 133 11.16 -12.45 -22.19
C LYS A 133 11.46 -10.96 -22.41
N ARG A 134 12.31 -10.38 -21.55
CA ARG A 134 13.47 -9.49 -21.85
C ARG A 134 13.85 -8.73 -20.55
N ARG A 135 15.04 -8.87 -19.95
CA ARG A 135 16.36 -9.36 -20.39
C ARG A 135 17.16 -9.80 -19.16
N GLU A 136 17.81 -10.96 -19.24
CA GLU A 136 18.96 -11.29 -18.39
C GLU A 136 20.19 -10.50 -18.86
N ASP A 137 20.89 -9.95 -17.87
CA ASP A 137 22.35 -9.86 -17.68
C ASP A 137 23.28 -9.64 -18.89
N GLN A 138 23.98 -8.50 -18.85
CA GLN A 138 25.45 -8.50 -18.84
C GLN A 138 26.01 -7.42 -17.89
N ASN A 139 26.41 -7.89 -16.69
CA ASN A 139 27.63 -7.54 -15.93
C ASN A 139 27.76 -6.15 -15.23
N PRO A 140 28.53 -6.04 -14.13
CA PRO A 140 28.54 -6.82 -12.88
C PRO A 140 28.37 -5.94 -11.61
N LEU A 141 28.02 -6.60 -10.50
CA LEU A 141 28.39 -6.31 -9.10
C LEU A 141 28.40 -4.85 -8.59
N SER A 142 27.64 -4.66 -7.49
CA SER A 142 27.74 -3.58 -6.50
C SER A 142 26.81 -2.37 -6.68
N ALA A 143 25.53 -2.57 -6.37
CA ALA A 143 24.81 -1.80 -5.35
C ALA A 143 23.35 -2.26 -5.36
N ARG A 144 22.96 -3.12 -4.40
CA ARG A 144 21.55 -3.17 -4.02
C ARG A 144 21.24 -1.78 -3.47
N GLU A 145 20.57 -0.94 -4.25
CA GLU A 145 20.05 0.33 -3.74
C GLU A 145 19.28 0.01 -2.46
N ALA A 146 19.73 0.58 -1.35
CA ALA A 146 19.05 0.43 -0.08
C ALA A 146 17.68 1.09 -0.26
N VAL A 147 16.65 0.28 -0.46
CA VAL A 147 15.25 0.71 -0.46
C VAL A 147 15.05 1.46 0.84
N ASP A 148 14.75 2.76 0.75
CA ASP A 148 14.54 3.60 1.93
C ASP A 148 13.46 2.93 2.80
N PRO A 149 13.79 2.51 4.04
CA PRO A 149 12.87 1.79 4.91
C PRO A 149 11.59 2.56 5.24
N ARG A 150 11.54 3.86 4.95
CA ARG A 150 10.39 4.74 5.16
C ARG A 150 9.52 4.94 3.93
N MET A 151 9.90 4.44 2.75
CA MET A 151 9.02 4.48 1.59
C MET A 151 7.87 3.47 1.74
N PRO A 152 6.60 3.88 1.56
CA PRO A 152 5.48 2.94 1.53
C PRO A 152 5.59 1.99 0.33
N SER A 153 5.54 0.69 0.58
CA SER A 153 5.58 -0.37 -0.41
C SER A 153 4.37 -1.31 -0.25
N GLU A 154 3.89 -1.82 -1.39
CA GLU A 154 2.91 -2.90 -1.42
C GLU A 154 3.58 -4.23 -1.07
N MET A 155 2.82 -5.16 -0.50
CA MET A 155 3.30 -6.51 -0.25
C MET A 155 3.48 -7.26 -1.57
N THR A 156 4.67 -7.81 -1.81
CA THR A 156 4.97 -8.67 -2.95
C THR A 156 5.29 -10.09 -2.49
N LEU A 157 5.10 -11.10 -3.35
CA LEU A 157 5.41 -12.49 -3.00
C LEU A 157 6.90 -12.71 -2.69
N ASP A 158 7.77 -11.95 -3.37
CA ASP A 158 9.22 -11.97 -3.19
C ASP A 158 9.70 -11.02 -2.07
N TRP A 159 8.77 -10.41 -1.34
CA TRP A 159 9.11 -9.49 -0.26
C TRP A 159 9.93 -10.20 0.82
N ASN A 160 11.03 -9.53 1.22
CA ASN A 160 11.86 -9.99 2.32
C ASN A 160 11.93 -8.93 3.41
N PRO A 161 11.82 -9.32 4.70
CA PRO A 161 12.05 -8.40 5.80
C PRO A 161 13.47 -7.84 5.76
N ASP A 162 13.66 -6.61 6.22
CA ASP A 162 14.98 -6.07 6.49
C ASP A 162 15.54 -6.74 7.76
N ASP A 163 16.69 -7.40 7.64
CA ASP A 163 17.35 -8.13 8.72
C ASP A 163 17.61 -7.26 9.97
N LYS A 164 17.92 -5.97 9.80
CA LYS A 164 18.18 -5.06 10.93
C LYS A 164 16.90 -4.76 11.68
N LEU A 165 15.83 -4.45 10.95
CA LEU A 165 14.52 -4.18 11.53
C LEU A 165 13.96 -5.44 12.19
N LEU A 166 14.06 -6.59 11.52
CA LEU A 166 13.55 -7.87 12.04
C LEU A 166 14.24 -8.24 13.36
N LYS A 167 15.56 -8.11 13.44
CA LYS A 167 16.32 -8.31 14.70
C LYS A 167 15.87 -7.37 15.80
N THR A 168 15.64 -6.09 15.48
CA THR A 168 15.21 -5.09 16.45
C THR A 168 13.80 -5.42 16.98
N TYR A 169 12.82 -5.63 16.10
CA TYR A 169 11.43 -5.89 16.49
C TYR A 169 11.23 -7.25 17.15
N SER A 170 11.99 -8.28 16.75
CA SER A 170 11.95 -9.61 17.37
C SER A 170 12.42 -9.57 18.83
N VAL A 171 13.53 -8.88 19.11
CA VAL A 171 14.02 -8.64 20.49
C VAL A 171 12.98 -7.89 21.31
N HIS A 172 12.40 -6.81 20.78
CA HIS A 172 11.37 -6.04 21.49
C HIS A 172 10.07 -6.83 21.75
N SER A 173 9.75 -7.81 20.91
CA SER A 173 8.53 -8.61 21.03
C SER A 173 8.75 -9.97 21.71
N GLY A 174 10.00 -10.30 22.10
CA GLY A 174 10.36 -11.57 22.73
C GLY A 174 10.18 -12.80 21.82
N VAL A 175 10.31 -12.62 20.51
CA VAL A 175 10.20 -13.69 19.51
C VAL A 175 11.60 -14.10 19.06
N ALA A 176 11.92 -15.39 19.10
CA ALA A 176 13.20 -15.90 18.64
C ALA A 176 13.29 -15.88 17.10
N LEU A 177 14.49 -15.61 16.56
CA LEU A 177 14.70 -15.40 15.12
C LEU A 177 14.51 -16.67 14.28
N ASP A 178 14.65 -17.84 14.90
CA ASP A 178 14.43 -19.17 14.32
C ASP A 178 12.96 -19.43 13.92
N LEU A 179 12.02 -18.72 14.55
CA LEU A 179 10.59 -18.82 14.23
C LEU A 179 10.20 -18.12 12.93
N PHE A 180 11.06 -17.25 12.39
CA PHE A 180 10.84 -16.59 11.10
C PHE A 180 11.29 -17.48 9.94
N THR A 181 10.62 -18.63 9.80
CA THR A 181 10.88 -19.57 8.72
C THR A 181 10.42 -19.00 7.37
N GLU A 182 10.97 -19.57 6.30
CA GLU A 182 10.55 -19.26 4.93
C GLU A 182 9.05 -19.51 4.72
N ASP A 183 8.50 -20.55 5.35
CA ASP A 183 7.09 -20.88 5.28
C ASP A 183 6.21 -19.84 6.00
N ALA A 184 6.64 -19.35 7.17
CA ALA A 184 5.95 -18.28 7.89
C ALA A 184 5.94 -16.98 7.07
N ARG A 185 7.05 -16.66 6.40
CA ARG A 185 7.15 -15.53 5.47
C ARG A 185 6.19 -15.70 4.28
N ARG A 186 6.19 -16.86 3.62
CA ARG A 186 5.30 -17.14 2.47
C ARG A 186 3.83 -17.08 2.84
N ALA A 187 3.46 -17.62 4.00
CA ALA A 187 2.09 -17.54 4.51
C ALA A 187 1.67 -16.09 4.76
N PHE A 188 2.58 -15.28 5.31
CA PHE A 188 2.38 -13.85 5.52
C PHE A 188 2.24 -13.08 4.20
N THR A 189 3.17 -13.26 3.25
CA THR A 189 3.12 -12.56 1.95
C THR A 189 1.87 -12.94 1.16
N ALA A 190 1.51 -14.23 1.10
CA ALA A 190 0.29 -14.70 0.45
C ALA A 190 -1.00 -14.13 1.06
N HIS A 191 -1.00 -13.80 2.35
CA HIS A 191 -2.16 -13.23 3.03
C HIS A 191 -2.35 -11.73 2.76
N TYR A 192 -1.25 -10.99 2.54
CA TYR A 192 -1.27 -9.54 2.39
C TYR A 192 -1.10 -9.04 0.95
N GLU A 193 -0.51 -9.83 0.05
CA GLU A 193 -0.42 -9.52 -1.38
C GLU A 193 -1.80 -9.18 -2.02
N PRO A 194 -2.86 -9.98 -1.84
CA PRO A 194 -4.14 -9.71 -2.50
C PRO A 194 -4.92 -8.55 -1.87
N ARG A 195 -4.47 -8.04 -0.72
CA ARG A 195 -5.16 -6.96 -0.01
C ARG A 195 -4.83 -5.57 -0.54
N GLY A 196 -3.75 -5.43 -1.30
CA GLY A 196 -3.30 -4.13 -1.83
C GLY A 196 -3.03 -3.09 -0.73
N GLN A 197 -2.74 -3.55 0.50
CA GLN A 197 -2.34 -2.66 1.58
C GLN A 197 -0.94 -2.12 1.29
N VAL A 198 -0.72 -0.84 1.56
CA VAL A 198 0.58 -0.18 1.42
C VAL A 198 1.06 0.21 2.80
N ASN A 199 2.21 -0.31 3.21
CA ASN A 199 2.85 0.05 4.47
C ASN A 199 4.34 0.32 4.24
N THR A 200 4.98 0.97 5.19
CA THR A 200 6.45 1.09 5.24
C THR A 200 7.10 -0.26 5.56
N GLN A 201 8.39 -0.39 5.25
CA GLN A 201 9.14 -1.62 5.57
C GLN A 201 9.10 -1.93 7.07
N ALA A 202 9.17 -0.91 7.92
CA ALA A 202 9.09 -1.06 9.37
C ALA A 202 7.73 -1.62 9.84
N GLU A 203 6.63 -1.13 9.27
CA GLU A 203 5.28 -1.60 9.56
C GLU A 203 5.08 -3.05 9.09
N TRP A 204 5.57 -3.39 7.89
CA TRP A 204 5.52 -4.76 7.39
C TRP A 204 6.28 -5.74 8.28
N VAL A 205 7.49 -5.37 8.70
CA VAL A 205 8.28 -6.18 9.64
C VAL A 205 7.57 -6.30 10.99
N GLN A 206 7.00 -5.23 11.53
CA GLN A 206 6.25 -5.28 12.78
C GLN A 206 5.02 -6.21 12.67
N MET A 207 4.31 -6.16 11.54
CA MET A 207 3.18 -7.04 11.26
C MET A 207 3.60 -8.50 11.15
N LEU A 208 4.74 -8.79 10.51
CA LEU A 208 5.31 -10.13 10.45
C LEU A 208 5.66 -10.66 11.85
N VAL A 209 6.29 -9.84 12.70
CA VAL A 209 6.60 -10.25 14.09
C VAL A 209 5.33 -10.56 14.88
N LYS A 210 4.28 -9.74 14.75
CA LYS A 210 2.98 -10.02 15.38
C LYS A 210 2.32 -11.27 14.81
N TRP A 211 2.44 -11.50 13.50
CA TRP A 211 1.91 -12.69 12.84
C TRP A 211 2.53 -13.96 13.41
N VAL A 212 3.87 -14.02 13.47
CA VAL A 212 4.61 -15.16 14.01
C VAL A 212 4.34 -15.36 15.51
N LEU A 213 4.24 -14.28 16.28
CA LEU A 213 3.87 -14.36 17.69
C LEU A 213 2.47 -14.96 17.89
N ASN A 214 1.50 -14.51 17.09
CA ASN A 214 0.13 -15.03 17.15
C ASN A 214 0.06 -16.48 16.68
N ASP A 215 0.83 -16.86 15.66
CA ASP A 215 0.91 -18.22 15.16
C ASP A 215 1.51 -19.17 16.20
N ARG A 216 2.61 -18.76 16.86
CA ARG A 216 3.17 -19.47 18.02
C ARG A 216 2.15 -19.64 19.14
N ASN A 217 1.41 -18.58 19.49
CA ASN A 217 0.41 -18.63 20.56
C ASN A 217 -0.76 -19.55 20.18
N ARG A 218 -1.17 -19.57 18.90
CA ARG A 218 -2.17 -20.51 18.38
C ARG A 218 -1.68 -21.94 18.40
N ALA A 219 -0.43 -22.20 18.00
CA ALA A 219 0.19 -23.52 18.06
C ALA A 219 0.31 -24.03 19.51
N ALA A 220 0.62 -23.14 20.46
CA ALA A 220 0.62 -23.47 21.89
C ALA A 220 -0.78 -23.72 22.45
N ALA A 221 -1.81 -23.02 21.93
CA ALA A 221 -3.19 -23.20 22.33
C ALA A 221 -3.86 -24.42 21.68
N SER A 222 -3.40 -24.87 20.50
CA SER A 222 -3.84 -26.08 19.83
C SER A 222 -3.26 -27.34 20.47
N ASN A 223 -3.36 -27.45 21.80
CA ASN A 223 -3.31 -28.74 22.49
C ASN A 223 -4.63 -29.45 22.25
N VAL A 224 -4.79 -30.01 21.04
CA VAL A 224 -5.86 -30.96 20.72
C VAL A 224 -5.63 -32.18 21.60
N ARG A 225 -6.32 -32.26 22.75
CA ARG A 225 -6.43 -33.52 23.49
C ARG A 225 -7.19 -34.49 22.58
N GLN A 226 -6.52 -35.52 22.09
CA GLN A 226 -7.21 -36.65 21.48
C GLN A 226 -8.29 -37.11 22.45
N PHE A 227 -9.54 -37.14 22.01
CA PHE A 227 -10.60 -37.76 22.80
C PHE A 227 -10.19 -39.22 23.04
N THR A 228 -10.09 -39.61 24.32
CA THR A 228 -9.95 -41.03 24.67
C THR A 228 -11.09 -41.78 23.99
N PRO A 229 -10.82 -42.75 23.12
CA PRO A 229 -11.87 -43.47 22.42
C PRO A 229 -12.80 -44.06 23.47
N ARG A 230 -14.09 -43.72 23.35
CA ARG A 230 -15.14 -44.30 24.20
C ARG A 230 -15.12 -45.81 23.92
N PRO A 231 -14.91 -46.68 24.93
CA PRO A 231 -14.99 -48.12 24.69
C PRO A 231 -16.39 -48.40 24.13
N SER A 232 -16.44 -48.96 22.93
CA SER A 232 -17.69 -49.36 22.29
C SER A 232 -18.32 -50.46 23.14
N THR A 233 -19.57 -50.26 23.55
CA THR A 233 -20.41 -51.32 24.14
C THR A 233 -21.09 -52.14 23.03
N GLU A 234 -20.48 -52.16 21.84
CA GLU A 234 -20.96 -52.96 20.72
C GLU A 234 -20.39 -54.38 20.86
N PRO A 235 -21.22 -55.43 20.73
CA PRO A 235 -20.70 -56.79 20.70
C PRO A 235 -19.75 -56.92 19.50
N ASP A 236 -18.52 -57.33 19.78
CA ASP A 236 -17.47 -57.54 18.79
C ASP A 236 -17.81 -58.75 17.94
N PHE A 237 -18.48 -58.50 16.80
CA PHE A 237 -18.93 -59.54 15.86
C PHE A 237 -17.78 -60.27 15.16
N ASP A 238 -16.56 -59.72 15.20
CA ASP A 238 -15.34 -60.35 14.66
C ASP A 238 -14.55 -61.12 15.74
N SER A 239 -15.04 -61.14 16.99
CA SER A 239 -14.42 -61.90 18.07
C SER A 239 -14.59 -63.41 17.85
N ASN A 240 -13.49 -64.13 17.66
CA ASN A 240 -13.49 -65.61 17.67
C ASN A 240 -13.51 -66.21 19.09
N ALA A 241 -13.82 -65.43 20.13
CA ALA A 241 -13.96 -65.93 21.50
C ALA A 241 -15.04 -67.02 21.63
N TRP A 242 -16.06 -67.01 20.76
CA TRP A 242 -17.07 -68.07 20.70
C TRP A 242 -16.52 -69.43 20.26
N ALA A 243 -15.33 -69.46 19.63
CA ALA A 243 -14.73 -70.67 19.08
C ALA A 243 -13.76 -71.37 20.05
N GLU A 244 -13.43 -70.78 21.21
CA GLU A 244 -12.44 -71.33 22.16
C GLU A 244 -12.86 -72.64 22.88
N GLY A 245 -14.07 -73.14 22.66
CA GLY A 245 -14.56 -74.40 23.25
C GLY A 245 -14.79 -75.55 22.27
N LEU A 246 -14.55 -75.35 20.97
CA LEU A 246 -14.94 -76.32 19.93
C LEU A 246 -13.83 -77.29 19.51
N VAL A 247 -12.71 -77.33 20.25
CA VAL A 247 -11.67 -78.35 20.03
C VAL A 247 -12.16 -79.68 20.60
N VAL A 248 -12.83 -80.46 19.75
CA VAL A 248 -13.03 -81.89 19.98
C VAL A 248 -11.65 -82.53 19.97
N SER A 249 -11.13 -82.83 21.16
CA SER A 249 -9.94 -83.67 21.32
C SER A 249 -10.25 -85.09 20.82
N PRO A 250 -9.25 -85.79 20.25
CA PRO A 250 -9.41 -86.82 19.21
C PRO A 250 -10.18 -88.08 19.63
#